data_AF-A0A397VWU7-F1
#
_entry.id   AF-A0A397VWU7-F1
#
_cell.length_a   1.000
_cell.length_b   1.000
_cell.length_c   1.000
_cell.angle_alpha   90.00
_cell.angle_beta   90.00
_cell.angle_gamma   90.00
#
_symmetry.space_group_name_H-M   'P 1'
#
loop_
_entity.id
_entity.type
_entity.pdbx_description
1 polymer ?
#
loop_
_entity_poly.entity_id
_entity_poly.type
_entity_poly.pdbx_seq_one_letter_code
_entity_poly.pdbx_strand_id
1 'polypeptide(L)'
;MATLVNNKIYFMGGSRPIPKNSPVWSQTHQYILSDEVFYLDLSSQFKIDSPPFTDLSDISRMPFGSEKGSTVLGDSGQRIYLVGGVQQNMATFNYNASDSVLWIYTINSQQWHTSGPGTHGTLLPRRRSTATIINSKNVIYIFGGKVEIDTGGLTQNNPGEDATRLLMTEIYIFDTVQSTWLLQTANSPDSVNIGPRVGHTAEEPKVMELA
;
A
#
# COMPACT_ATOMS: atom_id res chain seq x y z
N MET A 1 -3.85 -5.93 -0.17
CA MET A 1 -4.36 -4.65 0.39
C MET A 1 -5.84 -4.55 0.09
N ALA A 2 -6.61 -3.76 0.85
CA ALA A 2 -8.05 -3.64 0.60
C ALA A 2 -8.57 -2.23 0.86
N THR A 3 -9.52 -1.77 0.03
CA THR A 3 -10.16 -0.46 0.17
C THR A 3 -11.65 -0.57 -0.15
N LEU A 4 -12.49 -0.04 0.74
CA LEU A 4 -13.92 0.10 0.51
C LEU A 4 -14.19 1.31 -0.39
N VAL A 5 -14.87 1.09 -1.51
CA VAL A 5 -15.33 2.12 -2.45
C VAL A 5 -16.83 1.95 -2.63
N ASN A 6 -17.62 2.87 -2.07
CA ASN A 6 -19.08 2.73 -2.00
C ASN A 6 -19.46 1.36 -1.41
N ASN A 7 -20.09 0.49 -2.21
CA ASN A 7 -20.50 -0.86 -1.82
C ASN A 7 -19.54 -1.93 -2.35
N LYS A 8 -18.28 -1.61 -2.68
CA LYS A 8 -17.31 -2.58 -3.22
C LYS A 8 -16.05 -2.59 -2.38
N ILE A 9 -15.62 -3.76 -1.92
CA ILE A 9 -14.28 -3.91 -1.32
C ILE A 9 -13.34 -4.33 -2.44
N TYR A 10 -12.45 -3.43 -2.84
CA TYR A 10 -11.36 -3.74 -3.76
C TYR A 10 -10.23 -4.44 -3.02
N PHE A 11 -9.72 -5.52 -3.59
CA PHE A 11 -8.52 -6.23 -3.16
C PHE A 11 -7.44 -6.03 -4.22
N MET A 12 -6.24 -5.67 -3.76
CA MET A 12 -5.10 -5.37 -4.63
C MET A 12 -3.87 -6.07 -4.09
N GLY A 13 -3.35 -7.01 -4.88
CA GLY A 13 -2.20 -7.85 -4.56
C GLY A 13 -2.38 -8.70 -3.31
N GLY A 14 -1.27 -9.02 -2.64
CA GLY A 14 -1.17 -9.95 -1.52
C GLY A 14 -0.04 -10.95 -1.75
N SER A 15 -0.05 -12.04 -0.99
CA SER A 15 0.83 -13.17 -1.22
C SER A 15 -0.03 -14.40 -1.52
N ARG A 16 0.34 -15.16 -2.56
CA ARG A 16 -0.32 -16.41 -2.92
C ARG A 16 0.67 -17.57 -2.90
N PRO A 17 0.24 -18.78 -2.49
CA PRO A 17 1.12 -19.94 -2.48
C PRO A 17 1.55 -20.29 -3.91
N ILE A 18 2.83 -20.60 -4.08
CA ILE A 18 3.35 -21.15 -5.33
C ILE A 18 3.00 -22.65 -5.35
N PRO A 19 2.40 -23.18 -6.44
CA PRO A 19 2.18 -24.61 -6.58
C PRO A 19 3.49 -25.40 -6.44
N LYS A 20 3.51 -26.51 -5.68
CA LYS A 20 4.72 -27.31 -5.45
C LYS A 20 5.35 -27.88 -6.73
N ASN A 21 4.56 -28.02 -7.79
CA ASN A 21 5.01 -28.47 -9.11
C ASN A 21 5.52 -27.32 -10.00
N SER A 22 5.50 -26.07 -9.54
CA SER A 22 6.01 -24.92 -10.26
C SER A 22 7.55 -24.92 -10.26
N PRO A 23 8.22 -24.59 -11.37
CA PRO A 23 9.69 -24.54 -11.44
C PRO A 23 10.30 -23.46 -10.54
N VAL A 24 9.52 -22.47 -10.10
CA VAL A 24 9.97 -21.40 -9.20
C VAL A 24 9.72 -21.69 -7.72
N TRP A 25 9.11 -22.83 -7.40
CA TRP A 25 8.86 -23.26 -6.03
C TRP A 25 10.15 -23.78 -5.37
N SER A 26 10.39 -23.41 -4.11
CA SER A 26 11.40 -24.05 -3.27
C SER A 26 10.98 -24.02 -1.80
N GLN A 27 11.68 -24.77 -0.95
CA GLN A 27 11.41 -24.76 0.50
C GLN A 27 11.58 -23.37 1.13
N THR A 28 12.43 -22.52 0.55
CA THR A 28 12.67 -21.13 0.98
C THR A 28 11.87 -20.10 0.17
N HIS A 29 11.15 -20.53 -0.88
CA HIS A 29 10.34 -19.69 -1.76
C HIS A 29 8.99 -20.35 -2.05
N GLN A 30 8.08 -20.26 -1.08
CA GLN A 30 6.77 -20.93 -1.10
C GLN A 30 5.63 -20.01 -1.52
N TYR A 31 5.87 -18.70 -1.59
CA TYR A 31 4.87 -17.68 -1.89
C TYR A 31 5.41 -16.71 -2.94
N ILE A 32 4.51 -16.20 -3.76
CA ILE A 32 4.75 -15.14 -4.73
C ILE A 32 3.82 -13.98 -4.41
N LEU A 33 4.26 -12.75 -4.68
CA LEU A 33 3.38 -11.60 -4.57
C LEU A 33 2.35 -11.64 -5.69
N SER A 34 1.10 -11.36 -5.33
CA SER A 34 0.01 -11.25 -6.28
C SER A 34 -0.04 -9.85 -6.88
N ASP A 35 -0.30 -9.82 -8.18
CA ASP A 35 -0.57 -8.67 -9.03
C ASP A 35 -2.08 -8.53 -9.37
N GLU A 36 -2.91 -9.36 -8.74
CA GLU A 36 -4.35 -9.45 -9.00
C GLU A 36 -5.09 -8.23 -8.44
N VAL A 37 -6.13 -7.83 -9.16
CA VAL A 37 -7.08 -6.80 -8.75
C VAL A 37 -8.47 -7.37 -8.90
N PHE A 38 -9.24 -7.41 -7.82
CA PHE A 38 -10.62 -7.90 -7.83
C PHE A 38 -11.43 -7.17 -6.76
N TYR A 39 -12.76 -7.27 -6.81
CA TYR A 39 -13.60 -6.71 -5.76
C TYR A 39 -14.73 -7.64 -5.32
N LEU A 40 -15.17 -7.47 -4.08
CA LEU A 40 -16.41 -8.04 -3.54
C LEU A 40 -17.52 -6.99 -3.61
N ASP A 41 -18.63 -7.30 -4.28
CA ASP A 41 -19.79 -6.41 -4.36
C ASP A 41 -20.74 -6.62 -3.16
N LEU A 42 -20.97 -5.55 -2.40
CA LEU A 42 -21.83 -5.49 -1.21
C LEU A 42 -23.17 -4.79 -1.49
N SER A 43 -23.51 -4.51 -2.75
CA SER A 43 -24.77 -3.86 -3.12
C SER A 43 -26.01 -4.71 -2.81
N SER A 44 -25.84 -6.01 -2.55
CA SER A 44 -26.90 -6.92 -2.15
C SER A 44 -26.36 -8.00 -1.21
N GLN A 45 -27.25 -8.60 -0.42
CA GLN A 45 -26.90 -9.74 0.43
C GLN A 45 -26.47 -10.93 -0.43
N PHE A 46 -25.43 -11.65 0.00
CA PHE A 46 -24.92 -12.84 -0.68
C PHE A 46 -24.75 -14.03 0.26
N LYS A 47 -24.64 -15.22 -0.32
CA LYS A 47 -24.32 -16.46 0.41
C LYS A 47 -22.82 -16.60 0.54
N ILE A 48 -22.35 -17.04 1.71
CA ILE A 48 -20.90 -17.21 2.00
C ILE A 48 -20.23 -18.15 1.01
N ASP A 49 -20.93 -19.17 0.52
CA ASP A 49 -20.41 -20.15 -0.45
C ASP A 49 -20.37 -19.64 -1.90
N SER A 50 -20.96 -18.47 -2.16
CA SER A 50 -21.01 -17.85 -3.49
C SER A 50 -20.88 -16.33 -3.38
N PRO A 51 -19.74 -15.82 -2.87
CA PRO A 51 -19.51 -14.40 -2.75
C PRO A 51 -19.43 -13.75 -4.14
N PRO A 52 -20.02 -12.56 -4.35
CA PRO A 52 -20.06 -11.86 -5.63
C PRO A 52 -18.72 -11.17 -5.91
N PHE A 53 -17.68 -11.97 -6.12
CA PHE A 53 -16.39 -11.47 -6.57
C PHE A 53 -16.42 -11.14 -8.07
N THR A 54 -15.78 -10.03 -8.44
CA THR A 54 -15.45 -9.71 -9.82
C THR A 54 -13.94 -9.57 -9.95
N ASP A 55 -13.34 -10.40 -10.78
CA ASP A 55 -11.93 -10.31 -11.12
C ASP A 55 -11.71 -9.27 -12.23
N LEU A 56 -10.75 -8.37 -12.01
CA LEU A 56 -10.36 -7.33 -12.96
C LEU A 56 -8.94 -7.58 -13.52
N SER A 57 -8.29 -8.67 -13.15
CA SER A 57 -6.87 -8.93 -13.42
C SER A 57 -6.54 -9.11 -14.90
N ASP A 58 -7.53 -9.35 -15.76
CA ASP A 58 -7.33 -9.44 -17.22
C ASP A 58 -7.34 -8.07 -17.91
N ILE A 59 -8.00 -7.07 -17.30
CA ILE A 59 -8.19 -5.73 -17.90
C ILE A 59 -7.49 -4.62 -17.12
N SER A 60 -7.11 -4.87 -15.87
CA SER A 60 -6.73 -3.84 -14.90
C SER A 60 -5.71 -4.32 -13.86
N ARG A 61 -4.91 -5.32 -14.23
CA ARG A 61 -3.85 -5.90 -13.40
C ARG A 61 -2.91 -4.85 -12.81
N MET A 62 -2.38 -5.12 -11.62
CA MET A 62 -1.26 -4.34 -11.09
C MET A 62 -0.02 -4.49 -12.00
N PRO A 63 0.81 -3.45 -12.15
CA PRO A 63 2.04 -3.55 -12.95
C PRO A 63 3.14 -4.41 -12.29
N PHE A 64 2.95 -4.83 -11.04
CA PHE A 64 3.86 -5.67 -10.26
C PHE A 64 3.05 -6.44 -9.20
N GLY A 65 3.60 -7.56 -8.72
CA GLY A 65 3.06 -8.22 -7.54
C GLY A 65 3.38 -7.42 -6.29
N SER A 66 2.44 -7.27 -5.37
CA SER A 66 2.66 -6.43 -4.19
C SER A 66 2.02 -6.95 -2.92
N GLU A 67 2.70 -6.76 -1.78
CA GLU A 67 2.13 -7.00 -0.46
C GLU A 67 2.60 -5.96 0.56
N LYS A 68 1.96 -5.96 1.75
CA LYS A 68 2.35 -5.12 2.89
C LYS A 68 2.40 -3.61 2.61
N GLY A 69 1.82 -3.14 1.51
CA GLY A 69 1.52 -1.73 1.31
C GLY A 69 0.22 -1.34 2.05
N SER A 70 -0.19 -0.08 1.87
CA SER A 70 -1.46 0.43 2.35
C SER A 70 -2.24 1.08 1.22
N THR A 71 -3.57 1.04 1.27
CA THR A 71 -4.44 1.63 0.25
C THR A 71 -5.46 2.57 0.87
N VAL A 72 -5.62 3.77 0.31
CA VAL A 72 -6.58 4.79 0.75
C VAL A 72 -7.43 5.29 -0.41
N LEU A 73 -8.71 5.59 -0.13
CA LEU A 73 -9.65 6.13 -1.12
C LEU A 73 -9.64 7.65 -1.09
N GLY A 74 -9.34 8.29 -2.20
CA GLY A 74 -9.37 9.74 -2.34
C GLY A 74 -10.05 10.21 -3.62
N ASP A 75 -9.86 11.49 -3.92
CA ASP A 75 -10.44 12.19 -5.06
C ASP A 75 -11.96 12.05 -5.15
N SER A 76 -12.63 12.24 -4.01
CA SER A 76 -14.08 12.05 -3.88
C SER A 76 -14.54 10.66 -4.31
N GLY A 77 -13.75 9.63 -3.99
CA GLY A 77 -14.07 8.25 -4.29
C GLY A 77 -13.73 7.81 -5.72
N GLN A 78 -12.91 8.57 -6.44
CA GLN A 78 -12.54 8.25 -7.83
C GLN A 78 -11.20 7.52 -7.95
N ARG A 79 -10.33 7.62 -6.94
CA ARG A 79 -8.98 7.05 -6.98
C ARG A 79 -8.63 6.28 -5.71
N ILE A 80 -8.01 5.12 -5.88
CA ILE A 80 -7.35 4.39 -4.80
C ILE A 80 -5.86 4.66 -4.90
N TYR A 81 -5.27 5.15 -3.81
CA TYR A 81 -3.83 5.36 -3.70
C TYR A 81 -3.21 4.18 -2.98
N LEU A 82 -2.25 3.52 -3.62
CA LEU A 82 -1.44 2.46 -3.06
C LEU A 82 -0.08 3.02 -2.66
N VAL A 83 0.25 2.89 -1.39
CA VAL A 83 1.43 3.47 -0.76
C VAL A 83 2.36 2.39 -0.24
N GLY A 84 3.63 2.48 -0.64
CA GLY A 84 4.71 1.60 -0.21
C GLY A 84 4.48 0.14 -0.61
N GLY A 85 4.85 -0.76 0.30
CA GLY A 85 4.76 -2.20 0.12
C GLY A 85 6.01 -2.81 -0.51
N VAL A 86 6.06 -4.13 -0.45
CA VAL A 86 7.03 -4.93 -1.21
C VAL A 86 6.51 -5.02 -2.65
N GLN A 87 7.40 -4.88 -3.62
CA GLN A 87 7.04 -4.98 -5.04
C GLN A 87 7.90 -6.05 -5.70
N GLN A 88 7.26 -6.96 -6.44
CA GLN A 88 7.91 -8.06 -7.15
C GLN A 88 7.61 -7.96 -8.64
N ASN A 89 8.66 -8.06 -9.45
CA ASN A 89 8.51 -8.11 -10.90
C ASN A 89 7.95 -9.49 -11.28
N MET A 90 6.80 -9.53 -11.96
CA MET A 90 6.11 -10.79 -12.24
C MET A 90 6.75 -11.63 -13.36
N ALA A 91 7.65 -11.04 -14.15
CA ALA A 91 8.40 -11.75 -15.19
C ALA A 91 9.71 -12.33 -14.66
N THR A 92 10.41 -11.62 -13.77
CA THR A 92 11.74 -12.02 -13.26
C THR A 92 11.73 -12.53 -11.83
N PHE A 93 10.63 -12.33 -11.10
CA PHE A 93 10.46 -12.60 -9.66
C PHE A 93 11.39 -11.82 -8.74
N ASN A 94 12.16 -10.87 -9.27
CA ASN A 94 13.00 -9.99 -8.47
C ASN A 94 12.14 -9.00 -7.68
N TYR A 95 12.55 -8.73 -6.45
CA TYR A 95 12.00 -7.63 -5.66
C TYR A 95 12.41 -6.27 -6.24
N ASN A 96 11.78 -5.20 -5.74
CA ASN A 96 12.08 -3.82 -6.11
C ASN A 96 11.69 -3.45 -7.54
N ALA A 97 10.56 -3.97 -8.00
CA ALA A 97 10.08 -3.86 -9.38
C ALA A 97 9.95 -2.42 -9.93
N SER A 98 9.75 -1.42 -9.08
CA SER A 98 9.69 0.00 -9.46
C SER A 98 10.33 0.90 -8.41
N ASP A 99 10.80 2.08 -8.84
CA ASP A 99 11.19 3.20 -7.97
C ASP A 99 10.00 3.95 -7.37
N SER A 100 8.79 3.71 -7.86
CA SER A 100 7.59 4.41 -7.39
C SER A 100 7.06 3.83 -6.08
N VAL A 101 6.92 4.69 -5.08
CA VAL A 101 6.35 4.38 -3.75
C VAL A 101 4.88 4.75 -3.62
N LEU A 102 4.32 5.44 -4.62
CA LEU A 102 2.92 5.82 -4.70
C LEU A 102 2.39 5.44 -6.08
N TRP A 103 1.35 4.60 -6.07
CA TRP A 103 0.62 4.18 -7.26
C TRP A 103 -0.84 4.60 -7.13
N ILE A 104 -1.44 4.97 -8.25
CA ILE A 104 -2.76 5.57 -8.30
C ILE A 104 -3.61 4.73 -9.24
N TYR A 105 -4.68 4.16 -8.70
CA TYR A 105 -5.67 3.42 -9.45
C TYR A 105 -6.90 4.29 -9.69
N THR A 106 -7.20 4.61 -10.94
CA THR A 106 -8.40 5.37 -11.31
C THR A 106 -9.55 4.39 -11.55
N ILE A 107 -10.59 4.49 -10.72
CA ILE A 107 -11.63 3.45 -10.60
C ILE A 107 -12.49 3.36 -11.86
N ASN A 108 -12.91 4.49 -12.41
CA ASN A 108 -13.81 4.54 -13.57
C ASN A 108 -13.13 4.06 -14.86
N SER A 109 -11.85 4.40 -15.05
CA SER A 109 -11.08 3.97 -16.23
C SER A 109 -10.36 2.64 -16.04
N GLN A 110 -10.29 2.15 -14.79
CA GLN A 110 -9.57 0.94 -14.42
C GLN A 110 -8.08 0.99 -14.82
N GLN A 111 -7.46 2.16 -14.70
CA GLN A 111 -6.07 2.40 -15.11
C GLN A 111 -5.16 2.69 -13.91
N TRP A 112 -3.93 2.21 -14.01
CA TRP A 112 -2.85 2.48 -13.08
C TRP A 112 -1.96 3.60 -13.59
N HIS A 113 -1.61 4.53 -12.71
CA HIS A 113 -0.66 5.60 -12.95
C HIS A 113 0.27 5.76 -11.74
N THR A 114 1.44 6.34 -11.96
CA THR A 114 2.26 6.87 -10.87
C THR A 114 1.97 8.36 -10.72
N SER A 115 2.51 8.99 -9.68
CA SER A 115 2.40 10.44 -9.50
C SER A 115 3.17 11.27 -10.55
N GLY A 116 3.91 10.62 -11.46
CA GLY A 116 4.55 11.23 -12.63
C GLY A 116 5.81 12.08 -12.32
N PRO A 117 6.48 12.61 -13.35
CA PRO A 117 7.69 13.43 -13.20
C PRO A 117 7.46 14.82 -12.57
N GLY A 118 6.20 15.20 -12.33
CA GLY A 118 5.81 16.45 -11.68
C GLY A 118 5.73 16.39 -10.16
N THR A 119 6.08 15.25 -9.53
CA THR A 119 6.21 15.21 -8.08
C THR A 119 7.50 15.83 -7.60
N HIS A 120 7.39 16.72 -6.62
CA HIS A 120 8.52 17.44 -6.03
C HIS A 120 8.49 17.37 -4.50
N GLY A 121 9.63 17.62 -3.85
CA GLY A 121 9.78 17.57 -2.40
C GLY A 121 10.49 16.32 -1.87
N THR A 122 10.38 16.08 -0.57
CA THR A 122 11.07 14.98 0.12
C THR A 122 10.35 13.65 -0.13
N LEU A 123 10.79 12.90 -1.14
CA LEU A 123 10.19 11.62 -1.49
C LEU A 123 10.19 10.64 -0.32
N LEU A 124 9.10 9.90 -0.18
CA LEU A 124 8.98 8.79 0.76
C LEU A 124 10.02 7.70 0.42
N PRO A 125 10.93 7.35 1.33
CA PRO A 125 11.77 6.18 1.17
C PRO A 125 10.93 4.91 1.05
N ARG A 126 11.33 4.00 0.15
CA ARG A 126 10.69 2.70 -0.02
C ARG A 126 10.55 1.99 1.33
N ARG A 127 9.33 1.56 1.66
CA ARG A 127 8.98 0.97 2.96
C ARG A 127 7.73 0.13 2.87
N ARG A 128 7.52 -0.73 3.86
CA ARG A 128 6.33 -1.59 4.00
C ARG A 128 5.73 -1.48 5.40
N SER A 129 4.50 -1.99 5.53
CA SER A 129 3.79 -2.14 6.80
C SER A 129 3.51 -0.81 7.50
N THR A 130 3.24 0.24 6.72
CA THR A 130 2.86 1.57 7.17
C THR A 130 1.38 1.60 7.58
N ALA A 131 1.01 2.54 8.46
CA ALA A 131 -0.36 3.01 8.52
C ALA A 131 -0.49 4.25 7.64
N THR A 132 -1.57 4.32 6.87
CA THR A 132 -1.79 5.41 5.91
C THR A 132 -3.24 5.85 6.00
N ILE A 133 -3.45 7.17 6.07
CA ILE A 133 -4.77 7.79 6.01
C ILE A 133 -4.75 8.86 4.94
N ILE A 134 -5.93 9.24 4.47
CA ILE A 134 -6.16 10.40 3.62
C ILE A 134 -7.24 11.24 4.26
N ASN A 135 -7.03 12.55 4.35
CA ASN A 135 -8.04 13.45 4.92
C ASN A 135 -9.06 13.91 3.87
N SER A 136 -10.11 14.58 4.33
CA SER A 136 -11.12 15.22 3.47
C SER A 136 -10.60 16.23 2.43
N LYS A 137 -9.36 16.71 2.60
CA LYS A 137 -8.68 17.62 1.65
C LYS A 137 -7.79 16.88 0.64
N ASN A 138 -7.88 15.55 0.59
CA ASN A 138 -7.03 14.67 -0.22
C ASN A 138 -5.53 14.80 0.09
N VAL A 139 -5.19 14.98 1.37
CA VAL A 139 -3.81 14.92 1.85
C VAL A 139 -3.59 13.57 2.52
N ILE A 140 -2.60 12.82 2.03
CA ILE A 140 -2.23 11.51 2.54
C ILE A 140 -1.18 11.67 3.63
N TYR A 141 -1.35 10.97 4.76
CA TYR A 141 -0.40 10.91 5.85
C TYR A 141 0.06 9.47 6.05
N ILE A 142 1.36 9.26 6.23
CA ILE A 142 1.99 7.94 6.26
C ILE A 142 2.85 7.84 7.52
N PHE A 143 2.59 6.80 8.32
CA PHE A 143 3.18 6.61 9.63
C PHE A 143 3.95 5.29 9.73
N GLY A 144 5.11 5.36 10.38
CA GLY A 144 5.91 4.20 10.76
C GLY A 144 6.28 3.30 9.58
N GLY A 145 6.22 1.99 9.81
CA GLY A 145 6.66 0.97 8.88
C GLY A 145 8.12 0.58 9.06
N LYS A 146 8.65 -0.16 8.10
CA LYS A 146 10.05 -0.61 8.10
C LYS A 146 10.62 -0.67 6.70
N VAL A 147 11.94 -0.54 6.63
CA VAL A 147 12.76 -0.67 5.43
C VAL A 147 13.59 -1.95 5.51
N GLU A 148 13.57 -2.73 4.44
CA GLU A 148 14.29 -4.00 4.28
C GLU A 148 14.81 -4.18 2.85
N ILE A 149 15.62 -5.22 2.63
CA ILE A 149 16.18 -5.57 1.32
C ILE A 149 15.11 -5.83 0.26
N ASP A 150 13.97 -6.42 0.65
CA ASP A 150 12.81 -6.70 -0.21
C ASP A 150 12.08 -5.41 -0.65
N THR A 151 12.29 -4.31 0.07
CA THR A 151 11.84 -2.95 -0.29
C THR A 151 12.97 -2.09 -0.89
N GLY A 152 14.17 -2.63 -1.05
CA GLY A 152 15.29 -1.91 -1.69
C GLY A 152 16.13 -1.10 -0.71
N GLY A 153 15.99 -1.36 0.59
CA GLY A 153 16.85 -0.80 1.63
C GLY A 153 18.26 -1.38 1.55
N LEU A 154 19.27 -0.51 1.60
CA LEU A 154 20.70 -0.85 1.55
C LEU A 154 21.25 -1.47 2.86
N THR A 155 20.43 -1.69 3.87
CA THR A 155 20.89 -2.10 5.21
C THR A 155 20.80 -3.61 5.39
N GLN A 156 21.61 -4.36 4.63
CA GLN A 156 22.06 -5.68 5.09
C GLN A 156 23.53 -5.84 4.68
N ASN A 157 24.43 -5.27 5.48
CA ASN A 157 25.85 -5.61 5.36
C ASN A 157 26.09 -7.07 5.79
N ASN A 158 25.16 -7.64 6.57
CA ASN A 158 25.17 -9.06 6.97
C ASN A 158 23.76 -9.68 6.84
N PRO A 159 23.64 -10.93 6.35
CA PRO A 159 22.41 -11.70 6.42
C PRO A 159 21.94 -11.85 7.88
N GLY A 160 20.71 -11.44 8.19
CA GLY A 160 20.11 -11.55 9.53
C GLY A 160 20.11 -10.27 10.37
N GLU A 161 20.58 -9.13 9.85
CA GLU A 161 20.39 -7.83 10.50
C GLU A 161 18.92 -7.37 10.52
N ASP A 162 18.53 -6.73 11.61
CA ASP A 162 17.16 -6.28 11.84
C ASP A 162 16.75 -5.20 10.84
N ALA A 163 15.53 -5.34 10.33
CA ALA A 163 14.86 -4.31 9.56
C ALA A 163 14.91 -2.95 10.25
N THR A 164 15.23 -1.88 9.50
CA THR A 164 15.20 -0.53 10.06
C THR A 164 13.74 -0.12 10.24
N ARG A 165 13.28 -0.05 11.49
CA ARG A 165 11.93 0.42 11.84
C ARG A 165 11.92 1.94 11.92
N LEU A 166 10.88 2.54 11.34
CA LEU A 166 10.79 3.98 11.18
C LEU A 166 10.02 4.62 12.34
N LEU A 167 10.49 5.78 12.79
CA LEU A 167 9.88 6.50 13.91
C LEU A 167 8.45 6.90 13.56
N MET A 168 7.56 6.78 14.55
CA MET A 168 6.17 7.22 14.39
C MET A 168 6.03 8.74 14.33
N THR A 169 7.04 9.47 14.83
CA THR A 169 7.10 10.93 14.79
C THR A 169 7.54 11.47 13.42
N GLU A 170 8.10 10.64 12.54
CA GLU A 170 8.42 11.02 11.16
C GLU A 170 7.22 10.74 10.26
N ILE A 171 6.46 11.80 9.95
CA ILE A 171 5.23 11.72 9.18
C ILE A 171 5.52 12.19 7.76
N TYR A 172 5.36 11.28 6.80
CA TYR A 172 5.39 11.65 5.39
C TYR A 172 3.99 12.06 4.94
N ILE A 173 3.94 13.17 4.21
CA ILE A 173 2.72 13.82 3.78
C ILE A 173 2.76 13.95 2.26
N PHE A 174 1.70 13.54 1.60
CA PHE A 174 1.52 13.76 0.16
C PHE A 174 0.24 14.54 -0.10
N ASP A 175 0.37 15.74 -0.66
CA ASP A 175 -0.76 16.51 -1.16
C ASP A 175 -1.07 16.04 -2.59
N THR A 176 -2.24 15.41 -2.77
CA THR A 176 -2.62 14.83 -4.07
C THR A 176 -3.02 15.87 -5.11
N VAL A 177 -3.42 17.08 -4.67
CA VAL A 177 -3.82 18.18 -5.55
C VAL A 177 -2.58 18.89 -6.08
N GLN A 178 -1.62 19.15 -5.20
CA GLN A 178 -0.36 19.80 -5.55
C GLN A 178 0.68 18.83 -6.09
N SER A 179 0.49 17.51 -5.89
CA SER A 179 1.49 16.47 -6.19
C SER A 179 2.82 16.72 -5.46
N THR A 180 2.77 17.14 -4.21
CA THR A 180 3.95 17.50 -3.41
C THR A 180 4.15 16.56 -2.23
N TRP A 181 5.41 16.22 -1.96
CA TRP A 181 5.82 15.46 -0.79
C TRP A 181 6.44 16.35 0.27
N LEU A 182 6.10 16.08 1.53
CA LEU A 182 6.67 16.74 2.70
C LEU A 182 6.99 15.70 3.78
N LEU A 183 8.12 15.87 4.46
CA LEU A 183 8.43 15.18 5.71
C LEU A 183 8.24 16.15 6.86
N GLN A 184 7.45 15.74 7.86
CA GLN A 184 7.26 16.50 9.09
C GLN A 184 7.59 15.64 10.31
N THR A 185 8.37 16.20 11.23
CA THR A 185 8.63 15.58 12.53
C THR A 185 7.65 16.11 13.57
N ALA A 186 6.82 15.23 14.12
CA ALA A 186 5.91 15.56 15.20
C ALA A 186 6.66 15.68 16.53
N ASN A 187 6.39 16.75 17.27
CA ASN A 187 6.84 16.86 18.65
C ASN A 187 5.97 15.93 19.51
N SER A 188 6.60 14.98 20.20
CA SER A 188 5.95 14.30 21.31
C SER A 188 6.18 15.15 22.57
N PRO A 189 5.16 15.41 23.41
CA PRO A 189 5.41 15.98 24.73
C PRO A 189 6.48 15.16 25.45
N ASP A 190 7.39 15.83 26.17
CA ASP A 190 8.64 15.25 26.72
C ASP A 190 8.45 14.01 27.63
N SER A 191 7.21 13.64 27.97
CA SER A 191 6.84 12.47 28.76
C SER A 191 6.27 11.28 27.98
N VAL A 192 6.02 11.40 26.66
CA VAL A 192 5.43 10.32 25.85
C VAL A 192 6.46 9.78 24.86
N ASN A 193 6.97 8.57 25.13
CA ASN A 193 7.85 7.87 24.20
C ASN A 193 7.02 7.10 23.15
N ILE A 194 6.95 7.63 21.93
CA ILE A 194 6.27 6.98 20.79
C ILE A 194 7.31 6.24 19.94
N GLY A 195 7.52 4.96 20.24
CA GLY A 195 8.44 4.11 19.48
C GLY A 195 7.92 3.70 18.08
N PRO A 196 8.79 3.16 17.21
CA PRO A 196 8.43 2.63 15.90
C PRO A 196 7.32 1.55 15.95
N ARG A 197 6.48 1.51 14.91
CA ARG A 197 5.40 0.51 14.74
C ARG A 197 5.41 -0.09 13.35
N VAL A 198 5.05 -1.37 13.26
CA VAL A 198 4.80 -2.10 12.00
C VAL A 198 3.48 -2.87 12.13
N GLY A 199 2.70 -2.94 11.05
CA GLY A 199 1.42 -3.68 11.05
C GLY A 199 0.32 -3.04 11.91
N HIS A 200 0.40 -1.73 12.14
CA HIS A 200 -0.62 -0.94 12.82
C HIS A 200 -1.59 -0.34 11.79
N THR A 201 -2.76 0.11 12.25
CA THR A 201 -3.78 0.79 11.42
C THR A 201 -3.97 2.22 11.91
N ALA A 202 -4.49 3.08 11.03
CA ALA A 202 -4.89 4.43 11.35
C ALA A 202 -6.21 4.74 10.63
N GLU A 203 -7.03 5.60 11.21
CA GLU A 203 -8.33 6.00 10.68
C GLU A 203 -8.52 7.49 10.95
N GLU A 204 -9.07 8.22 9.98
CA GLU A 204 -9.54 9.58 10.21
C GLU A 204 -10.93 9.52 10.88
N PRO A 205 -11.10 10.07 12.10
CA PRO A 205 -12.40 10.06 12.76
C PRO A 205 -13.44 10.81 11.92
N LYS A 206 -14.57 10.18 11.60
CA LYS A 206 -15.73 10.91 11.07
C LYS A 206 -16.28 11.78 12.21
N VAL A 207 -16.24 13.10 12.02
CA VAL A 207 -16.99 14.00 12.90
C VAL A 207 -18.47 13.69 12.66
N MET A 208 -19.15 13.14 13.66
CA MET A 208 -20.61 13.02 13.60
C MET A 208 -21.19 14.42 13.65
N GLU A 209 -21.74 14.89 12.52
CA GLU A 209 -22.67 16.01 12.56
C GLU A 209 -23.90 15.53 13.34
N LEU A 210 -24.10 16.10 14.53
CA LEU A 210 -25.34 15.93 15.28
C LEU A 210 -26.45 16.56 14.43
N ALA A 211 -27.31 15.72 13.87
CA ALA A 211 -28.57 16.12 13.26
C ALA A 211 -29.56 16.62 14.32
#